data_AF-A0A2W5DQH5-F1
#
_entry.id   AF-A0A2W5DQH5-F1
#
_cell.length_a   1.000
_cell.length_b   1.000
_cell.length_c   1.000
_cell.angle_alpha   90.00
_cell.angle_beta   90.00
_cell.angle_gamma   90.00
#
_symmetry.space_group_name_H-M   'P 1'
#
loop_
_entity.id
_entity.type
_entity.pdbx_description
1 polymer ?
#
loop_
_entity_poly.entity_id
_entity_poly.type
_entity_poly.pdbx_seq_one_letter_code
_entity_poly.pdbx_strand_id
1 'polypeptide(L)'
;MPSASCSATRPPGCTPGRRSPWTARGSCRAAGPPCPTCSRPSGMSRRPSRRASPGRGARRCRARPSARCRSAASCSEQHRSHRKFGQAGHRASPQNEGMPSSSAVSPLVERALLHLYRHLHEAPSLGELARVTGVSSFHLQREFKRVTGHTPAQRLRLLRLKRASLRLCLEPACPVTELAFDAGYDSPEAFTRAFRRALGQSPSAFRRAPDWWRWRAQFAFAFSPEISPMQVEIVDFPDTPVAVVEHHGSTADVYEATRRLVEWRRAHRLPPGSAATYGIHHDMRLQAESGYRVDLAVTYGQPVTPNPQGVVASLIPGGRCARVRHQGSREHMPVVHELYAEWLPASGERLRDFPPFFHYLNVGPDVAEHEMLTDIYLPLQG
;
A
#
# COMPACT_ATOMS: atom_id res chain seq x y z
N MET A 1 -0.20 -8.54 -76.27
CA MET A 1 0.56 -9.81 -76.28
C MET A 1 2.03 -9.49 -76.08
N PRO A 2 2.86 -10.37 -75.48
CA PRO A 2 2.53 -11.46 -74.57
C PRO A 2 3.30 -11.40 -73.22
N SER A 3 3.04 -12.39 -72.37
CA SER A 3 3.70 -12.81 -71.12
C SER A 3 5.19 -12.46 -70.85
N ALA A 4 5.49 -12.16 -69.58
CA ALA A 4 6.53 -12.89 -68.81
C ALA A 4 6.29 -12.81 -67.28
N SER A 5 6.80 -13.80 -66.55
CA SER A 5 6.65 -14.04 -65.10
C SER A 5 7.30 -12.99 -64.18
N CYS A 6 6.72 -12.76 -63.00
CA CYS A 6 7.41 -12.15 -61.85
C CYS A 6 7.59 -13.19 -60.73
N SER A 7 8.82 -13.42 -60.29
CA SER A 7 9.16 -14.30 -59.16
C SER A 7 9.28 -13.49 -57.86
N ALA A 8 8.69 -13.99 -56.76
CA ALA A 8 8.72 -13.34 -55.45
C ALA A 8 9.58 -14.14 -54.46
N THR A 9 10.76 -13.59 -54.11
CA THR A 9 11.74 -14.25 -53.24
C THR A 9 11.34 -14.19 -51.77
N ARG A 10 11.54 -15.30 -51.06
CA ARG A 10 11.22 -15.46 -49.63
C ARG A 10 12.49 -15.43 -48.77
N PRO A 11 12.56 -14.61 -47.70
CA PRO A 11 13.47 -14.85 -46.57
C PRO A 11 12.78 -15.71 -45.49
N PRO A 12 13.53 -16.46 -44.64
CA PRO A 12 12.99 -17.35 -43.60
C PRO A 12 13.08 -16.76 -42.19
N GLY A 13 12.56 -17.46 -41.16
CA GLY A 13 13.17 -17.33 -39.81
C GLY A 13 12.35 -17.55 -38.53
N CYS A 14 11.01 -17.58 -38.55
CA CYS A 14 10.24 -17.75 -37.30
C CYS A 14 9.89 -19.22 -36.99
N THR A 15 10.30 -19.70 -35.82
CA THR A 15 9.94 -21.04 -35.27
C THR A 15 8.96 -20.92 -34.08
N PRO A 16 8.20 -21.98 -33.73
CA PRO A 16 6.81 -21.80 -33.31
C PRO A 16 6.56 -21.80 -31.80
N GLY A 17 5.58 -20.99 -31.37
CA GLY A 17 5.00 -21.06 -30.03
C GLY A 17 4.18 -22.35 -29.81
N ARG A 18 4.21 -22.88 -28.58
CA ARG A 18 3.40 -24.05 -28.18
C ARG A 18 1.93 -23.69 -28.02
N ARG A 19 1.06 -24.68 -28.27
CA ARG A 19 -0.40 -24.57 -28.21
C ARG A 19 -0.92 -24.69 -26.78
N SER A 20 -1.89 -23.86 -26.42
CA SER A 20 -2.88 -24.18 -25.38
C SER A 20 -4.15 -24.71 -26.05
N PRO A 21 -4.77 -25.81 -25.55
CA PRO A 21 -6.00 -26.35 -26.12
C PRO A 21 -7.23 -25.64 -25.54
N TRP A 22 -8.20 -25.32 -26.40
CA TRP A 22 -9.66 -25.34 -26.18
C TRP A 22 -10.34 -24.70 -27.40
N THR A 23 -11.01 -25.52 -28.23
CA THR A 23 -11.71 -25.06 -29.45
C THR A 23 -13.12 -25.64 -29.55
N ALA A 24 -13.96 -24.95 -30.36
CA ALA A 24 -15.21 -25.44 -30.93
C ALA A 24 -16.42 -25.70 -29.99
N ARG A 25 -17.09 -24.61 -29.59
CA ARG A 25 -18.48 -24.35 -30.03
C ARG A 25 -18.91 -22.89 -29.73
N GLY A 26 -19.62 -22.17 -30.61
CA GLY A 26 -19.95 -22.53 -31.99
C GLY A 26 -21.23 -21.92 -32.58
N SER A 27 -21.35 -20.59 -32.66
CA SER A 27 -22.21 -19.95 -33.69
C SER A 27 -21.86 -18.46 -33.86
N CYS A 28 -21.89 -18.00 -35.11
CA CYS A 28 -21.87 -16.57 -35.45
C CYS A 28 -23.19 -16.23 -36.17
N ARG A 29 -23.87 -15.17 -35.73
CA ARG A 29 -24.78 -14.38 -36.57
C ARG A 29 -24.61 -12.91 -36.21
N ALA A 30 -24.45 -12.06 -37.22
CA ALA A 30 -24.31 -10.63 -37.07
C ALA A 30 -25.48 -9.92 -37.77
N ALA A 31 -26.03 -8.88 -37.14
CA ALA A 31 -26.82 -7.82 -37.79
C ALA A 31 -27.13 -6.66 -36.82
N GLY A 32 -26.81 -5.43 -37.22
CA GLY A 32 -27.59 -4.21 -36.92
C GLY A 32 -27.69 -3.66 -35.49
N PRO A 33 -27.37 -2.37 -35.25
CA PRO A 33 -27.81 -1.63 -34.07
C PRO A 33 -29.17 -0.93 -34.29
N PRO A 34 -30.01 -0.77 -33.25
CA PRO A 34 -31.14 0.16 -33.27
C PRO A 34 -30.77 1.56 -32.75
N CYS A 35 -31.29 2.60 -33.39
CA CYS A 35 -31.21 3.99 -32.93
C CYS A 35 -32.31 4.33 -31.89
N PRO A 36 -32.27 5.51 -31.22
CA PRO A 36 -33.11 5.80 -30.06
C PRO A 36 -34.49 6.36 -30.42
N THR A 37 -35.25 6.69 -29.36
CA THR A 37 -36.55 7.38 -29.29
C THR A 37 -37.81 6.53 -29.53
N CYS A 38 -38.60 6.38 -28.46
CA CYS A 38 -40.06 6.51 -28.51
C CYS A 38 -40.59 6.85 -27.11
N SER A 39 -41.77 7.47 -27.00
CA SER A 39 -42.25 8.16 -25.80
C SER A 39 -43.41 7.46 -25.05
N ARG A 40 -43.60 7.90 -23.80
CA ARG A 40 -44.73 7.60 -22.89
C ARG A 40 -46.11 7.77 -23.56
N PRO A 41 -47.15 7.03 -23.12
CA PRO A 41 -48.04 7.56 -22.07
C PRO A 41 -48.41 6.56 -20.95
N SER A 42 -49.35 6.95 -20.10
CA SER A 42 -49.64 6.41 -18.75
C SER A 42 -51.03 5.77 -18.58
N GLY A 43 -51.20 4.90 -17.58
CA GLY A 43 -52.50 4.38 -17.10
C GLY A 43 -52.51 4.13 -15.58
N MET A 44 -53.68 4.16 -14.93
CA MET A 44 -53.82 4.22 -13.46
C MET A 44 -54.82 3.22 -12.85
N SER A 45 -54.53 2.77 -11.62
CA SER A 45 -55.42 2.08 -10.66
C SER A 45 -55.82 0.62 -11.02
N ARG A 46 -56.16 -0.29 -10.09
CA ARG A 46 -56.85 -0.15 -8.78
C ARG A 46 -56.35 -1.11 -7.66
N ARG A 47 -56.72 -0.76 -6.42
CA ARG A 47 -56.80 -1.58 -5.18
C ARG A 47 -58.30 -1.67 -4.77
N PRO A 48 -58.78 -2.43 -3.74
CA PRO A 48 -58.14 -2.85 -2.47
C PRO A 48 -58.34 -4.39 -2.20
N SER A 49 -58.60 -5.01 -1.03
CA SER A 49 -58.88 -4.56 0.36
C SER A 49 -58.65 -5.63 1.46
N ARG A 50 -57.95 -5.22 2.54
CA ARG A 50 -58.24 -5.42 3.99
C ARG A 50 -58.59 -6.81 4.59
N ARG A 51 -57.83 -7.18 5.65
CA ARG A 51 -58.21 -7.38 7.08
C ARG A 51 -57.02 -8.05 7.83
N ALA A 52 -56.85 -8.03 9.15
CA ALA A 52 -57.10 -7.02 10.21
C ALA A 52 -56.35 -7.44 11.50
N SER A 53 -55.95 -6.50 12.36
CA SER A 53 -55.33 -6.77 13.69
C SER A 53 -56.38 -6.94 14.80
N PRO A 54 -56.01 -7.46 16.00
CA PRO A 54 -55.48 -6.60 17.11
C PRO A 54 -54.37 -7.30 17.94
N GLY A 55 -53.71 -6.70 18.95
CA GLY A 55 -53.72 -5.32 19.48
C GLY A 55 -53.12 -5.24 20.92
N ARG A 56 -53.16 -4.05 21.56
CA ARG A 56 -52.60 -3.68 22.90
C ARG A 56 -51.07 -3.52 22.95
N GLY A 57 -50.47 -2.53 23.65
CA GLY A 57 -51.04 -1.32 24.28
C GLY A 57 -50.08 -0.64 25.29
N ALA A 58 -50.23 0.69 25.51
CA ALA A 58 -49.57 1.53 26.54
C ALA A 58 -48.03 1.74 26.42
N ARG A 59 -47.39 2.82 26.92
CA ARG A 59 -47.84 4.15 27.42
C ARG A 59 -46.72 5.19 27.20
N ARG A 60 -47.01 6.49 27.33
CA ARG A 60 -46.04 7.60 27.26
C ARG A 60 -45.38 7.88 28.61
N CYS A 61 -44.17 8.46 28.60
CA CYS A 61 -43.86 9.62 29.46
C CYS A 61 -42.82 10.54 28.79
N ARG A 62 -42.58 11.73 29.35
CA ARG A 62 -41.69 12.79 28.80
C ARG A 62 -40.62 13.19 29.81
N ALA A 63 -39.42 13.53 29.34
CA ALA A 63 -38.55 14.52 29.99
C ALA A 63 -37.65 15.19 28.94
N ARG A 64 -37.50 16.52 29.06
CA ARG A 64 -36.55 17.36 28.31
C ARG A 64 -36.35 18.63 29.14
N PRO A 65 -35.11 19.10 29.34
CA PRO A 65 -34.90 20.52 29.64
C PRO A 65 -34.41 21.32 28.42
N SER A 66 -34.66 22.62 28.47
CA SER A 66 -33.96 23.69 27.77
C SER A 66 -32.68 24.08 28.59
N ALA A 67 -31.83 25.04 28.23
CA ALA A 67 -32.03 26.18 27.34
C ALA A 67 -30.75 26.74 26.69
N ARG A 68 -30.99 27.75 25.84
CA ARG A 68 -30.02 28.62 25.16
C ARG A 68 -29.10 29.37 26.14
N CYS A 69 -27.93 29.74 25.64
CA CYS A 69 -27.39 31.11 25.76
C CYS A 69 -26.96 31.61 24.37
N ARG A 70 -26.71 32.92 24.22
CA ARG A 70 -26.27 33.55 22.96
C ARG A 70 -25.24 34.66 23.23
N SER A 71 -24.49 34.99 22.17
CA SER A 71 -23.83 36.28 21.89
C SER A 71 -22.83 36.87 22.90
N ALA A 72 -21.55 36.69 22.58
CA ALA A 72 -20.58 37.79 22.39
C ALA A 72 -19.74 37.39 21.14
N ALA A 73 -19.67 38.17 20.06
CA ALA A 73 -19.12 39.52 19.89
C ALA A 73 -17.58 39.51 19.76
N SER A 74 -17.08 40.32 18.84
CA SER A 74 -15.70 40.29 18.32
C SER A 74 -14.65 40.77 19.32
N CYS A 75 -13.45 40.19 19.24
CA CYS A 75 -12.23 40.97 19.37
C CYS A 75 -11.21 40.50 18.32
N SER A 76 -10.72 41.44 17.52
CA SER A 76 -9.62 41.26 16.57
C SER A 76 -8.43 42.04 17.11
N GLU A 77 -7.27 41.41 17.25
CA GLU A 77 -6.01 42.16 17.30
C GLU A 77 -4.85 41.30 16.82
N GLN A 78 -3.80 41.95 16.33
CA GLN A 78 -2.60 41.32 15.81
C GLN A 78 -1.57 41.15 16.93
N HIS A 79 -0.89 40.00 17.02
CA HIS A 79 0.39 39.93 17.71
C HIS A 79 1.40 39.02 17.00
N ARG A 80 2.12 39.61 16.03
CA ARG A 80 3.41 39.09 15.57
C ARG A 80 4.46 39.39 16.64
N SER A 81 4.99 38.37 17.32
CA SER A 81 6.21 38.54 18.12
C SER A 81 7.08 37.28 18.09
N HIS A 82 8.40 37.48 17.99
CA HIS A 82 9.38 36.40 18.11
C HIS A 82 9.43 35.92 19.56
N ARG A 83 9.60 34.62 19.78
CA ARG A 83 10.26 34.10 20.98
C ARG A 83 11.41 33.17 20.58
N LYS A 84 12.52 33.30 21.31
CA LYS A 84 13.80 32.63 21.04
C LYS A 84 13.81 31.23 21.65
N PHE A 85 14.79 30.44 21.20
CA PHE A 85 15.27 29.22 21.86
C PHE A 85 15.29 29.36 23.39
N GLY A 86 14.67 28.41 24.08
CA GLY A 86 14.89 28.14 25.50
C GLY A 86 15.55 26.78 25.65
N GLN A 87 16.70 26.73 26.32
CA GLN A 87 17.39 25.47 26.61
C GLN A 87 16.69 24.73 27.74
N ALA A 88 16.58 23.39 27.64
CA ALA A 88 16.21 22.51 28.73
C ALA A 88 17.17 21.30 28.73
N GLY A 89 17.79 21.02 29.89
CA GLY A 89 18.84 20.01 30.03
C GLY A 89 18.33 18.57 30.09
N HIS A 90 19.24 17.61 29.90
CA HIS A 90 18.94 16.18 29.90
C HIS A 90 18.38 15.65 31.24
N ARG A 91 17.48 14.65 31.16
CA ARG A 91 17.68 13.38 31.88
C ARG A 91 16.80 12.24 31.36
N ALA A 92 17.20 11.02 31.73
CA ALA A 92 16.50 9.73 31.58
C ALA A 92 16.27 9.23 30.14
N SER A 93 17.17 8.35 29.68
CA SER A 93 16.91 7.42 28.58
C SER A 93 15.75 6.47 28.96
N PRO A 94 14.82 6.14 28.04
CA PRO A 94 13.89 5.04 28.25
C PRO A 94 14.65 3.71 28.35
N GLN A 95 14.35 2.89 29.35
CA GLN A 95 14.91 1.55 29.46
C GLN A 95 14.19 0.59 28.49
N ASN A 96 14.93 -0.39 27.98
CA ASN A 96 14.50 -1.23 26.86
C ASN A 96 13.60 -2.40 27.34
N GLU A 97 12.36 -2.07 27.71
CA GLU A 97 11.35 -3.00 28.22
C GLU A 97 10.82 -3.95 27.13
N GLY A 98 11.43 -5.13 27.02
CA GLY A 98 10.69 -6.37 26.73
C GLY A 98 10.13 -6.57 25.32
N MET A 99 10.88 -6.31 24.25
CA MET A 99 10.52 -6.85 22.93
C MET A 99 10.60 -8.39 22.96
N PRO A 100 9.57 -9.14 22.49
CA PRO A 100 9.53 -10.58 22.64
C PRO A 100 10.67 -11.25 21.89
N SER A 101 11.36 -12.19 22.56
CA SER A 101 12.50 -12.90 21.99
C SER A 101 12.10 -13.68 20.73
N SER A 102 12.98 -13.66 19.72
CA SER A 102 12.76 -14.37 18.46
C SER A 102 12.74 -15.88 18.69
N SER A 103 11.55 -16.44 18.86
CA SER A 103 11.34 -17.87 18.66
C SER A 103 11.45 -18.13 17.16
N ALA A 104 12.64 -18.57 16.74
CA ALA A 104 13.03 -18.67 15.33
C ALA A 104 11.92 -19.32 14.50
N VAL A 105 11.45 -18.57 13.49
CA VAL A 105 10.40 -19.04 12.59
C VAL A 105 10.87 -20.32 11.94
N SER A 106 10.04 -21.37 11.98
CA SER A 106 10.36 -22.67 11.38
C SER A 106 10.85 -22.47 9.94
N PRO A 107 12.10 -22.84 9.57
CA PRO A 107 12.65 -22.54 8.24
C PRO A 107 11.83 -23.14 7.09
N LEU A 108 11.04 -24.18 7.39
CA LEU A 108 10.01 -24.72 6.51
C LEU A 108 8.92 -23.69 6.15
N VAL A 109 8.40 -23.00 7.16
CA VAL A 109 7.34 -22.00 7.06
C VAL A 109 7.88 -20.71 6.47
N GLU A 110 9.13 -20.36 6.77
CA GLU A 110 9.83 -19.27 6.11
C GLU A 110 9.96 -19.52 4.60
N ARG A 111 10.52 -20.65 4.15
CA ARG A 111 10.59 -20.98 2.72
C ARG A 111 9.20 -20.99 2.04
N ALA A 112 8.17 -21.46 2.74
CA ALA A 112 6.79 -21.42 2.25
C ALA A 112 6.24 -19.99 2.11
N LEU A 113 6.50 -19.12 3.08
CA LEU A 113 6.12 -17.70 3.02
C LEU A 113 6.88 -17.00 1.90
N LEU A 114 8.20 -17.17 1.81
CA LEU A 114 9.05 -16.67 0.73
C LEU A 114 8.49 -17.00 -0.66
N HIS A 115 8.10 -18.27 -0.88
CA HIS A 115 7.49 -18.70 -2.15
C HIS A 115 6.09 -18.10 -2.38
N LEU A 116 5.26 -17.97 -1.34
CA LEU A 116 3.96 -17.30 -1.42
C LEU A 116 4.07 -15.81 -1.76
N TYR A 117 5.05 -15.10 -1.19
CA TYR A 117 5.31 -13.70 -1.52
C TYR A 117 5.88 -13.55 -2.93
N ARG A 118 6.73 -14.49 -3.38
CA ARG A 118 7.29 -14.53 -4.74
C ARG A 118 6.21 -14.75 -5.79
N HIS A 119 5.47 -15.85 -5.71
CA HIS A 119 4.52 -16.29 -6.74
C HIS A 119 3.09 -15.78 -6.48
N LEU A 120 2.98 -14.52 -6.03
CA LEU A 120 1.73 -13.94 -5.53
C LEU A 120 0.62 -13.88 -6.62
N HIS A 121 0.99 -13.79 -7.90
CA HIS A 121 0.06 -13.83 -9.05
C HIS A 121 -0.30 -15.26 -9.51
N GLU A 122 0.64 -16.21 -9.48
CA GLU A 122 0.49 -17.54 -10.08
C GLU A 122 -0.40 -18.49 -9.26
N ALA A 123 -0.66 -18.17 -7.99
CA ALA A 123 -1.41 -18.99 -7.04
C ALA A 123 -0.76 -20.36 -6.76
N PRO A 124 0.49 -20.39 -6.25
CA PRO A 124 1.28 -21.61 -6.10
C PRO A 124 0.53 -22.68 -5.31
N SER A 125 0.50 -23.88 -5.87
CA SER A 125 -0.33 -24.96 -5.33
C SER A 125 0.22 -25.51 -4.02
N LEU A 126 -0.61 -26.15 -3.20
CA LEU A 126 -0.12 -26.76 -1.94
C LEU A 126 0.93 -27.86 -2.21
N GLY A 127 0.83 -28.58 -3.33
CA GLY A 127 1.83 -29.57 -3.74
C GLY A 127 3.15 -28.94 -4.25
N GLU A 128 3.07 -27.75 -4.85
CA GLU A 128 4.25 -26.98 -5.25
C GLU A 128 4.98 -26.40 -4.04
N LEU A 129 4.24 -25.81 -3.09
CA LEU A 129 4.81 -25.35 -1.83
C LEU A 129 5.41 -26.53 -1.03
N ALA A 130 4.78 -27.70 -1.04
CA ALA A 130 5.32 -28.94 -0.47
C ALA A 130 6.66 -29.33 -1.14
N ARG A 131 6.74 -29.30 -2.47
CA ARG A 131 7.96 -29.55 -3.26
C ARG A 131 9.08 -28.55 -2.93
N VAL A 132 8.76 -27.26 -2.81
CA VAL A 132 9.74 -26.19 -2.51
C VAL A 132 10.24 -26.25 -1.07
N THR A 133 9.40 -26.71 -0.14
CA THR A 133 9.76 -26.79 1.28
C THR A 133 10.45 -28.09 1.69
N GLY A 134 10.26 -29.17 0.92
CA GLY A 134 10.87 -30.48 1.12
C GLY A 134 10.06 -31.46 1.97
N VAL A 135 8.75 -31.27 2.11
CA VAL A 135 7.88 -32.08 3.00
C VAL A 135 6.56 -32.44 2.33
N SER A 136 5.74 -33.29 2.97
CA SER A 136 4.38 -33.57 2.49
C SER A 136 3.42 -32.38 2.68
N SER A 137 2.45 -32.24 1.77
CA SER A 137 1.40 -31.21 1.82
C SER A 137 0.67 -31.14 3.17
N PHE A 138 0.46 -32.29 3.82
CA PHE A 138 -0.18 -32.38 5.14
C PHE A 138 0.73 -31.84 6.26
N HIS A 139 2.01 -32.21 6.26
CA HIS A 139 2.98 -31.68 7.21
C HIS A 139 3.10 -30.16 7.07
N LEU A 140 3.29 -29.67 5.83
CA LEU A 140 3.33 -28.24 5.52
C LEU A 140 2.07 -27.52 6.01
N GLN A 141 0.88 -28.01 5.66
CA GLN A 141 -0.38 -27.35 6.05
C GLN A 141 -0.57 -27.31 7.58
N ARG A 142 -0.16 -28.36 8.30
CA ARG A 142 -0.21 -28.41 9.77
C ARG A 142 0.77 -27.42 10.39
N GLU A 143 2.03 -27.46 9.98
CA GLU A 143 3.11 -26.66 10.56
C GLU A 143 2.97 -25.17 10.21
N PHE A 144 2.64 -24.85 8.95
CA PHE A 144 2.35 -23.48 8.51
C PHE A 144 1.15 -22.90 9.27
N LYS A 145 0.10 -23.69 9.57
CA LYS A 145 -1.02 -23.24 10.41
C LYS A 145 -0.63 -23.07 11.87
N ARG A 146 0.22 -23.95 12.42
CA ARG A 146 0.75 -23.86 13.80
C ARG A 146 1.53 -22.56 14.01
N VAL A 147 2.37 -22.18 13.04
CA VAL A 147 3.26 -21.00 13.14
C VAL A 147 2.56 -19.71 12.70
N THR A 148 1.73 -19.71 11.65
CA THR A 148 1.18 -18.48 11.06
C THR A 148 -0.28 -18.17 11.38
N GLY A 149 -0.96 -19.05 12.11
CA GLY A 149 -2.41 -19.00 12.38
C GLY A 149 -3.31 -19.34 11.18
N HIS A 150 -2.75 -19.50 9.98
CA HIS A 150 -3.47 -19.63 8.72
C HIS A 150 -2.97 -20.82 7.90
N THR A 151 -3.79 -21.39 7.01
CA THR A 151 -3.25 -22.29 5.98
C THR A 151 -2.53 -21.49 4.88
N PRO A 152 -1.63 -22.08 4.08
CA PRO A 152 -0.97 -21.37 2.96
C PRO A 152 -1.98 -20.70 2.01
N ALA A 153 -3.07 -21.40 1.67
CA ALA A 153 -4.14 -20.87 0.84
C ALA A 153 -5.03 -19.81 1.53
N GLN A 154 -4.98 -19.67 2.87
CA GLN A 154 -5.57 -18.53 3.57
C GLN A 154 -4.62 -17.32 3.55
N ARG A 155 -3.33 -17.53 3.82
CA ARG A 155 -2.30 -16.48 3.76
C ARG A 155 -2.20 -15.87 2.36
N LEU A 156 -2.19 -16.68 1.30
CA LEU A 156 -2.21 -16.20 -0.09
C LEU A 156 -3.38 -15.23 -0.36
N ARG A 157 -4.60 -15.59 0.05
CA ARG A 157 -5.79 -14.73 -0.12
C ARG A 157 -5.68 -13.43 0.67
N LEU A 158 -5.11 -13.48 1.88
CA LEU A 158 -4.87 -12.27 2.68
C LEU A 158 -3.82 -11.35 2.04
N LEU A 159 -2.73 -11.90 1.48
CA LEU A 159 -1.71 -11.11 0.77
C LEU A 159 -2.27 -10.48 -0.53
N ARG A 160 -3.06 -11.23 -1.31
CA ARG A 160 -3.76 -10.69 -2.48
C ARG A 160 -4.72 -9.57 -2.10
N LEU A 161 -5.47 -9.74 -1.00
CA LEU A 161 -6.39 -8.72 -0.50
C LEU A 161 -5.66 -7.48 0.05
N LYS A 162 -4.51 -7.65 0.74
CA LYS A 162 -3.60 -6.56 1.15
C LYS A 162 -3.21 -5.71 -0.06
N ARG A 163 -2.65 -6.36 -1.10
CA ARG A 163 -2.22 -5.69 -2.33
C ARG A 163 -3.36 -5.01 -3.07
N ALA A 164 -4.49 -5.70 -3.27
CA ALA A 164 -5.66 -5.14 -3.93
C ALA A 164 -6.21 -3.90 -3.20
N SER A 165 -6.13 -3.85 -1.87
CA SER A 165 -6.52 -2.69 -1.07
C SER A 165 -5.58 -1.49 -1.26
N LEU A 166 -4.28 -1.72 -1.41
CA LEU A 166 -3.32 -0.64 -1.72
C LEU A 166 -3.54 -0.11 -3.14
N ARG A 167 -3.63 -1.02 -4.12
CA ARG A 167 -3.98 -0.70 -5.52
C ARG A 167 -5.27 0.13 -5.62
N LEU A 168 -6.30 -0.27 -4.89
CA LEU A 168 -7.61 0.41 -4.83
C LEU A 168 -7.52 1.90 -4.45
N CYS A 169 -6.55 2.31 -3.63
CA CYS A 169 -6.35 3.69 -3.19
C CYS A 169 -5.26 4.46 -3.98
N LEU A 170 -4.21 3.77 -4.45
CA LEU A 170 -3.11 4.37 -5.21
C LEU A 170 -3.43 4.49 -6.71
N GLU A 171 -4.36 3.67 -7.21
CA GLU A 171 -4.95 3.71 -8.55
C GLU A 171 -6.46 4.03 -8.52
N PRO A 172 -6.89 5.27 -8.25
CA PRO A 172 -8.29 5.68 -8.37
C PRO A 172 -8.97 5.33 -9.71
N ALA A 173 -8.19 5.19 -10.79
CA ALA A 173 -8.65 4.87 -12.14
C ALA A 173 -8.84 3.37 -12.42
N CYS A 174 -8.13 2.48 -11.72
CA CYS A 174 -8.28 1.03 -11.92
C CYS A 174 -9.69 0.59 -11.46
N PRO A 175 -10.47 -0.17 -12.25
CA PRO A 175 -11.81 -0.57 -11.88
C PRO A 175 -11.80 -1.71 -10.84
N VAL A 176 -12.79 -1.71 -9.93
CA VAL A 176 -12.92 -2.73 -8.86
C VAL A 176 -13.05 -4.16 -9.41
N THR A 177 -13.51 -4.30 -10.66
CA THR A 177 -13.61 -5.58 -11.37
C THR A 177 -12.25 -6.17 -11.72
N GLU A 178 -11.31 -5.35 -12.19
CA GLU A 178 -9.93 -5.76 -12.52
C GLU A 178 -9.18 -6.18 -11.25
N LEU A 179 -9.25 -5.34 -10.20
CA LEU A 179 -8.69 -5.65 -8.87
C LEU A 179 -9.25 -6.94 -8.25
N ALA A 180 -10.49 -7.33 -8.58
CA ALA A 180 -11.06 -8.59 -8.13
C ALA A 180 -10.44 -9.80 -8.83
N PHE A 181 -10.28 -9.73 -10.15
CA PHE A 181 -9.66 -10.81 -10.94
C PHE A 181 -8.16 -10.93 -10.65
N ASP A 182 -7.43 -9.81 -10.53
CA ASP A 182 -6.01 -9.79 -10.15
C ASP A 182 -5.77 -10.31 -8.72
N ALA A 183 -6.73 -10.11 -7.82
CA ALA A 183 -6.73 -10.72 -6.49
C ALA A 183 -7.17 -12.21 -6.51
N GLY A 184 -7.43 -12.78 -7.68
CA GLY A 184 -7.79 -14.19 -7.87
C GLY A 184 -9.19 -14.57 -7.36
N TYR A 185 -10.18 -13.71 -7.60
CA TYR A 185 -11.59 -14.01 -7.33
C TYR A 185 -12.36 -14.20 -8.64
N ASP A 186 -13.19 -15.24 -8.70
CA ASP A 186 -14.00 -15.58 -9.88
C ASP A 186 -15.11 -14.55 -10.19
N SER A 187 -15.36 -13.60 -9.27
CA SER A 187 -16.38 -12.56 -9.42
C SER A 187 -16.09 -11.32 -8.56
N PRO A 188 -16.43 -10.09 -9.03
CA PRO A 188 -16.38 -8.86 -8.24
C PRO A 188 -17.21 -8.91 -6.96
N GLU A 189 -18.30 -9.68 -6.95
CA GLU A 189 -19.16 -9.90 -5.78
C GLU A 189 -18.46 -10.78 -4.73
N ALA A 190 -17.71 -11.81 -5.14
CA ALA A 190 -16.91 -12.62 -4.22
C ALA A 190 -15.77 -11.79 -3.59
N PHE A 191 -15.07 -10.99 -4.39
CA PHE A 191 -14.09 -10.02 -3.91
C PHE A 191 -14.73 -9.03 -2.92
N THR A 192 -15.85 -8.40 -3.29
CA THR A 192 -16.56 -7.42 -2.44
C THR A 192 -17.02 -8.03 -1.11
N ARG A 193 -17.50 -9.28 -1.11
CA ARG A 193 -17.85 -10.00 0.13
C ARG A 193 -16.62 -10.27 1.01
N ALA A 194 -15.50 -10.70 0.43
CA ALA A 194 -14.27 -10.98 1.17
C ALA A 194 -13.62 -9.70 1.71
N PHE A 195 -13.54 -8.65 0.89
CA PHE A 195 -13.04 -7.32 1.25
C PHE A 195 -13.82 -6.74 2.44
N ARG A 196 -15.16 -6.75 2.37
CA ARG A 196 -16.01 -6.31 3.48
C ARG A 196 -15.89 -7.18 4.73
N ARG A 197 -15.68 -8.50 4.58
CA ARG A 197 -15.49 -9.39 5.73
C ARG A 197 -14.19 -9.09 6.50
N ALA A 198 -13.13 -8.74 5.79
CA ALA A 198 -11.85 -8.35 6.39
C ALA A 198 -11.91 -6.90 6.94
N LEU A 199 -12.17 -5.94 6.06
CA LEU A 199 -11.99 -4.50 6.31
C LEU A 199 -13.26 -3.76 6.75
N GLY A 200 -14.40 -4.43 6.86
CA GLY A 200 -15.69 -3.83 7.27
C GLY A 200 -16.34 -2.93 6.21
N GLN A 201 -15.54 -2.27 5.37
CA GLN A 201 -15.95 -1.40 4.26
C GLN A 201 -16.09 -2.19 2.95
N SER A 202 -16.89 -1.71 1.99
CA SER A 202 -16.79 -2.18 0.59
C SER A 202 -15.63 -1.51 -0.14
N PRO A 203 -15.11 -2.09 -1.25
CA PRO A 203 -14.02 -1.48 -2.02
C PRO A 203 -14.29 -0.02 -2.40
N SER A 204 -15.47 0.31 -2.93
CA SER A 204 -15.83 1.69 -3.30
C SER A 204 -15.97 2.65 -2.11
N ALA A 205 -16.09 2.14 -0.88
CA ALA A 205 -16.06 2.95 0.35
C ALA A 205 -14.61 3.15 0.82
N PHE A 206 -13.81 2.08 0.85
CA PHE A 206 -12.38 2.13 1.21
C PHE A 206 -11.59 3.03 0.24
N ARG A 207 -11.89 3.01 -1.07
CA ARG A 207 -11.32 3.96 -2.06
C ARG A 207 -11.57 5.43 -1.70
N ARG A 208 -12.69 5.75 -1.04
CA ARG A 208 -13.12 7.12 -0.71
C ARG A 208 -12.68 7.59 0.68
N ALA A 209 -12.64 6.67 1.65
CA ALA A 209 -12.37 6.93 3.05
C ALA A 209 -11.83 5.65 3.71
N PRO A 210 -10.56 5.29 3.47
CA PRO A 210 -9.98 4.03 3.94
C PRO A 210 -9.82 4.00 5.46
N ASP A 211 -10.27 2.92 6.09
CA ASP A 211 -9.97 2.60 7.49
C ASP A 211 -8.57 1.98 7.58
N TRP A 212 -7.53 2.82 7.60
CA TRP A 212 -6.13 2.37 7.63
C TRP A 212 -5.75 1.66 8.94
N TRP A 213 -6.37 2.04 10.06
CA TRP A 213 -6.19 1.34 11.34
C TRP A 213 -6.63 -0.13 11.23
N ARG A 214 -7.86 -0.37 10.76
CA ARG A 214 -8.37 -1.72 10.56
C ARG A 214 -7.63 -2.47 9.44
N TRP A 215 -7.18 -1.76 8.41
CA TRP A 215 -6.33 -2.34 7.36
C TRP A 215 -5.03 -2.88 7.95
N ARG A 216 -4.32 -2.08 8.76
CA ARG A 216 -3.08 -2.48 9.44
C ARG A 216 -3.33 -3.64 10.40
N ALA A 217 -4.36 -3.56 11.24
CA ALA A 217 -4.75 -4.64 12.16
C ALA A 217 -5.09 -5.98 11.43
N GLN A 218 -5.56 -5.92 10.19
CA GLN A 218 -5.91 -7.09 9.38
C GLN A 218 -4.73 -7.66 8.57
N PHE A 219 -3.69 -6.86 8.28
CA PHE A 219 -2.60 -7.23 7.36
C PHE A 219 -1.17 -7.06 7.89
N ALA A 220 -0.98 -6.69 9.16
CA ALA A 220 0.31 -6.62 9.85
C ALA A 220 0.91 -8.03 10.12
N PHE A 221 1.20 -8.77 9.05
CA PHE A 221 1.91 -10.05 9.13
C PHE A 221 3.41 -9.79 9.18
N ALA A 222 4.05 -10.06 10.32
CA ALA A 222 5.50 -10.11 10.39
C ALA A 222 6.02 -11.26 9.52
N PHE A 223 6.76 -10.92 8.46
CA PHE A 223 7.64 -11.81 7.73
C PHE A 223 8.68 -10.99 6.94
N SER A 224 9.94 -11.02 7.40
CA SER A 224 11.06 -10.82 6.49
C SER A 224 11.47 -12.20 5.95
N PRO A 225 11.82 -12.31 4.66
CA PRO A 225 12.79 -13.30 4.20
C PRO A 225 14.13 -13.13 4.95
N GLU A 226 14.96 -14.19 4.93
CA GLU A 226 16.40 -14.16 5.21
C GLU A 226 17.06 -12.85 4.71
N ILE A 227 17.74 -12.17 5.63
CA ILE A 227 18.46 -10.94 5.39
C ILE A 227 19.59 -11.21 4.38
N SER A 228 19.57 -10.49 3.25
CA SER A 228 20.74 -10.46 2.38
C SER A 228 21.90 -9.80 3.13
N PRO A 229 23.12 -10.37 3.11
CA PRO A 229 24.22 -9.90 3.97
C PRO A 229 24.44 -8.40 3.79
N MET A 230 24.40 -7.67 4.91
CA MET A 230 24.34 -6.21 4.94
C MET A 230 25.58 -5.56 4.29
N GLN A 231 25.46 -5.23 3.01
CA GLN A 231 26.48 -4.49 2.25
C GLN A 231 26.20 -2.98 2.39
N VAL A 232 27.04 -2.32 3.19
CA VAL A 232 26.99 -0.87 3.38
C VAL A 232 28.07 -0.21 2.54
N GLU A 233 27.66 0.70 1.66
CA GLU A 233 28.54 1.52 0.83
C GLU A 233 28.58 2.95 1.38
N ILE A 234 29.76 3.55 1.51
CA ILE A 234 29.87 5.00 1.73
C ILE A 234 29.76 5.70 0.37
N VAL A 235 28.84 6.65 0.26
CA VAL A 235 28.52 7.36 -0.99
C VAL A 235 28.30 8.85 -0.71
N ASP A 236 28.69 9.70 -1.65
CA ASP A 236 28.29 11.11 -1.63
C ASP A 236 26.93 11.28 -2.33
N PHE A 237 25.94 11.76 -1.57
CA PHE A 237 24.60 12.03 -2.07
C PHE A 237 24.52 13.49 -2.58
N PRO A 238 23.86 13.79 -3.71
CA PRO A 238 23.74 15.15 -4.21
C PRO A 238 22.63 15.95 -3.49
N ASP A 239 22.75 17.28 -3.46
CA ASP A 239 21.64 18.15 -3.07
C ASP A 239 20.42 17.86 -3.96
N THR A 240 19.33 17.42 -3.33
CA THR A 240 18.19 16.84 -4.04
C THR A 240 16.91 17.60 -3.69
N PRO A 241 16.48 18.57 -4.54
CA PRO A 241 15.23 19.30 -4.37
C PRO A 241 14.01 18.38 -4.46
N VAL A 242 13.10 18.50 -3.50
CA VAL A 242 11.93 17.61 -3.37
C VAL A 242 10.63 18.38 -3.11
N ALA A 243 9.54 17.86 -3.66
CA ALA A 243 8.18 18.19 -3.24
C ALA A 243 7.71 17.16 -2.20
N VAL A 244 7.14 17.63 -1.09
CA VAL A 244 6.96 16.86 0.14
C VAL A 244 5.53 16.95 0.68
N VAL A 245 4.93 15.82 1.03
CA VAL A 245 3.83 15.75 2.01
C VAL A 245 4.42 15.40 3.37
N GLU A 246 4.36 16.33 4.33
CA GLU A 246 4.67 16.02 5.72
C GLU A 246 3.53 15.18 6.35
N HIS A 247 3.90 14.19 7.16
CA HIS A 247 2.97 13.39 7.95
C HIS A 247 3.32 13.47 9.43
N HIS A 248 2.36 13.87 10.25
CA HIS A 248 2.46 13.98 11.71
C HIS A 248 1.21 13.33 12.33
N GLY A 249 1.37 12.28 13.13
CA GLY A 249 0.22 11.61 13.76
C GLY A 249 0.46 10.14 14.09
N SER A 250 -0.46 9.27 13.64
CA SER A 250 -0.35 7.81 13.77
C SER A 250 0.45 7.20 12.62
N THR A 251 1.15 6.10 12.89
CA THR A 251 1.74 5.22 11.88
C THR A 251 0.71 4.61 10.92
N ALA A 252 -0.56 4.48 11.32
CA ALA A 252 -1.62 3.98 10.44
C ALA A 252 -1.94 4.96 9.29
N ASP A 253 -1.93 6.26 9.58
CA ASP A 253 -2.41 7.30 8.65
C ASP A 253 -1.38 7.72 7.60
N VAL A 254 -0.17 7.15 7.62
CA VAL A 254 0.90 7.41 6.62
C VAL A 254 0.40 7.17 5.19
N TYR A 255 -0.46 6.16 4.98
CA TYR A 255 -1.05 5.90 3.66
C TYR A 255 -1.99 6.99 3.15
N GLU A 256 -2.57 7.81 4.03
CA GLU A 256 -3.34 9.00 3.64
C GLU A 256 -2.43 10.17 3.21
N ALA A 257 -1.24 10.31 3.82
CA ALA A 257 -0.20 11.18 3.28
C ALA A 257 0.30 10.67 1.90
N THR A 258 0.48 9.37 1.72
CA THR A 258 0.81 8.76 0.42
C THR A 258 -0.26 9.04 -0.63
N ARG A 259 -1.56 8.94 -0.27
CA ARG A 259 -2.69 9.27 -1.16
C ARG A 259 -2.61 10.74 -1.63
N ARG A 260 -2.38 11.68 -0.71
CA ARG A 260 -2.20 13.11 -1.02
C ARG A 260 -1.01 13.34 -1.97
N LEU A 261 0.12 12.69 -1.75
CA LEU A 261 1.29 12.80 -2.64
C LEU A 261 1.00 12.25 -4.05
N VAL A 262 0.28 11.12 -4.16
CA VAL A 262 -0.14 10.54 -5.44
C VAL A 262 -1.10 11.46 -6.20
N GLU A 263 -2.03 12.11 -5.52
CA GLU A 263 -2.94 13.10 -6.14
C GLU A 263 -2.19 14.33 -6.64
N TRP A 264 -1.25 14.86 -5.86
CA TRP A 264 -0.40 15.97 -6.28
C TRP A 264 0.48 15.60 -7.48
N ARG A 265 1.11 14.41 -7.46
CA ARG A 265 1.89 13.89 -8.60
C ARG A 265 1.06 13.75 -9.87
N ARG A 266 -0.20 13.31 -9.76
CA ARG A 266 -1.13 13.23 -10.90
C ARG A 266 -1.41 14.61 -11.50
N ALA A 267 -1.64 15.63 -10.66
CA ALA A 267 -1.85 17.01 -11.12
C ALA A 267 -0.61 17.57 -11.86
N HIS A 268 0.60 17.26 -11.37
CA HIS A 268 1.87 17.72 -11.95
C HIS A 268 2.44 16.79 -13.05
N ARG A 269 1.67 15.77 -13.48
CA ARG A 269 2.07 14.79 -14.53
C ARG A 269 3.37 14.03 -14.20
N LEU A 270 3.55 13.65 -12.94
CA LEU A 270 4.71 12.89 -12.42
C LEU A 270 4.32 11.42 -12.12
N PRO A 271 4.16 10.54 -13.14
CA PRO A 271 3.81 9.14 -12.92
C PRO A 271 4.85 8.38 -12.06
N PRO A 272 4.54 7.16 -11.59
CA PRO A 272 5.52 6.30 -10.94
C PRO A 272 6.76 6.11 -11.84
N GLY A 273 7.96 6.08 -11.25
CA GLY A 273 9.23 5.95 -11.97
C GLY A 273 9.75 7.22 -12.67
N SER A 274 8.92 8.24 -12.99
CA SER A 274 9.41 9.46 -13.67
C SER A 274 10.16 10.44 -12.77
N ALA A 275 10.22 10.16 -11.47
CA ALA A 275 10.83 10.99 -10.45
C ALA A 275 11.16 10.11 -9.24
N ALA A 276 12.37 10.25 -8.69
CA ALA A 276 12.82 9.51 -7.53
C ALA A 276 11.95 9.84 -6.31
N THR A 277 11.65 8.83 -5.50
CA THR A 277 10.62 8.90 -4.45
C THR A 277 11.24 8.47 -3.12
N TYR A 278 11.09 9.28 -2.09
CA TYR A 278 11.76 9.09 -0.81
C TYR A 278 10.77 9.12 0.36
N GLY A 279 11.05 8.37 1.42
CA GLY A 279 10.56 8.66 2.77
C GLY A 279 11.69 9.23 3.61
N ILE A 280 11.47 10.36 4.29
CA ILE A 280 12.44 10.97 5.21
C ILE A 280 11.91 10.74 6.62
N HIS A 281 12.56 9.86 7.38
CA HIS A 281 11.99 9.30 8.60
C HIS A 281 12.59 9.99 9.84
N HIS A 282 11.88 11.00 10.34
CA HIS A 282 12.19 11.66 11.62
C HIS A 282 11.89 10.76 12.82
N ASP A 283 11.07 9.73 12.62
CA ASP A 283 10.72 8.71 13.61
C ASP A 283 10.81 7.30 12.99
N MET A 284 11.53 6.40 13.66
CA MET A 284 11.77 5.02 13.24
C MET A 284 10.86 4.00 13.93
N ARG A 285 9.93 4.42 14.80
CA ARG A 285 8.99 3.52 15.48
C ARG A 285 8.07 2.81 14.47
N LEU A 286 8.18 1.48 14.38
CA LEU A 286 7.34 0.64 13.51
C LEU A 286 5.83 0.77 13.81
N GLN A 287 5.49 1.11 15.05
CA GLN A 287 4.12 1.35 15.50
C GLN A 287 4.11 2.51 16.50
N ALA A 288 3.26 3.49 16.25
CA ALA A 288 2.94 4.58 17.15
C ALA A 288 1.54 5.12 16.82
N GLU A 289 0.73 5.39 17.85
CA GLU A 289 -0.62 5.92 17.72
C GLU A 289 -0.64 7.45 17.60
N SER A 290 0.42 8.12 18.07
CA SER A 290 0.59 9.57 17.95
C SER A 290 2.08 9.98 17.97
N GLY A 291 2.34 11.21 17.53
CA GLY A 291 3.69 11.80 17.50
C GLY A 291 4.65 11.20 16.46
N TYR A 292 4.19 10.27 15.61
CA TYR A 292 4.99 9.75 14.50
C TYR A 292 5.20 10.82 13.44
N ARG A 293 6.43 10.98 12.94
CA ARG A 293 6.75 11.90 11.84
C ARG A 293 7.54 11.22 10.72
N VAL A 294 7.02 11.34 9.50
CA VAL A 294 7.70 10.97 8.25
C VAL A 294 7.31 11.96 7.16
N ASP A 295 8.26 12.35 6.32
CA ASP A 295 7.98 13.21 5.18
C ASP A 295 8.04 12.37 3.90
N LEU A 296 6.97 12.39 3.11
CA LEU A 296 6.85 11.63 1.86
C LEU A 296 7.17 12.53 0.68
N ALA A 297 8.27 12.23 0.00
CA ALA A 297 8.95 13.14 -0.91
C ALA A 297 9.07 12.58 -2.34
N VAL A 298 9.13 13.49 -3.33
CA VAL A 298 9.44 13.18 -4.73
C VAL A 298 10.36 14.26 -5.30
N THR A 299 11.36 13.89 -6.11
CA THR A 299 12.26 14.86 -6.75
C THR A 299 11.50 15.87 -7.58
N TYR A 300 11.70 17.15 -7.31
CA TYR A 300 10.98 18.24 -7.99
C TYR A 300 11.81 19.53 -7.97
N GLY A 301 12.44 19.84 -9.10
CA GLY A 301 13.29 21.03 -9.27
C GLY A 301 12.54 22.31 -9.65
N GLN A 302 11.21 22.36 -9.48
CA GLN A 302 10.39 23.53 -9.78
C GLN A 302 9.75 24.08 -8.49
N PRO A 303 9.38 25.38 -8.44
CA PRO A 303 8.67 25.94 -7.29
C PRO A 303 7.35 25.20 -7.02
N VAL A 304 7.12 24.81 -5.76
CA VAL A 304 5.85 24.24 -5.31
C VAL A 304 4.92 25.39 -4.92
N THR A 305 3.80 25.54 -5.64
CA THR A 305 2.76 26.53 -5.32
C THR A 305 1.76 25.99 -4.28
N PRO A 306 1.02 26.86 -3.56
CA PRO A 306 -0.03 26.44 -2.63
C PRO A 306 -1.06 25.53 -3.31
N ASN A 307 -1.31 24.36 -2.70
CA ASN A 307 -2.10 23.28 -3.29
C ASN A 307 -2.95 22.56 -2.22
N PRO A 308 -4.10 21.97 -2.57
CA PRO A 308 -5.02 21.37 -1.61
C PRO A 308 -4.52 20.04 -0.99
N GLN A 309 -3.45 19.45 -1.51
CA GLN A 309 -2.82 18.25 -0.93
C GLN A 309 -1.91 18.58 0.27
N GLY A 310 -1.53 19.85 0.44
CA GLY A 310 -0.59 20.30 1.46
C GLY A 310 0.86 19.98 1.13
N VAL A 311 1.21 19.87 -0.16
CA VAL A 311 2.60 19.64 -0.59
C VAL A 311 3.41 20.93 -0.50
N VAL A 312 4.63 20.82 0.04
CA VAL A 312 5.59 21.93 0.17
C VAL A 312 6.90 21.62 -0.57
N ALA A 313 7.70 22.64 -0.85
CA ALA A 313 9.07 22.47 -1.34
C ALA A 313 10.03 22.23 -0.17
N SER A 314 10.99 21.33 -0.35
CA SER A 314 12.07 21.04 0.62
C SER A 314 13.33 20.54 -0.11
N LEU A 315 14.38 20.23 0.64
CA LEU A 315 15.67 19.76 0.15
C LEU A 315 16.12 18.55 0.99
N ILE A 316 16.54 17.46 0.34
CA ILE A 316 17.41 16.48 0.98
C ILE A 316 18.85 16.98 0.76
N PRO A 317 19.56 17.40 1.82
CA PRO A 317 20.87 18.05 1.69
C PRO A 317 21.94 17.02 1.31
N GLY A 318 22.75 17.37 0.31
CA GLY A 318 23.83 16.54 -0.19
C GLY A 318 24.96 16.34 0.82
N GLY A 319 25.87 15.41 0.51
CA GLY A 319 27.02 15.03 1.33
C GLY A 319 27.09 13.53 1.62
N ARG A 320 28.11 13.18 2.41
CA ARG A 320 28.51 11.81 2.73
C ARG A 320 27.41 11.03 3.46
N CYS A 321 27.09 9.84 2.98
CA CYS A 321 26.07 8.95 3.52
C CYS A 321 26.56 7.50 3.54
N ALA A 322 26.13 6.71 4.53
CA ALA A 322 26.14 5.26 4.43
C ALA A 322 24.86 4.79 3.73
N ARG A 323 24.98 3.99 2.67
CA ARG A 323 23.87 3.41 1.91
C ARG A 323 23.84 1.90 2.08
N VAL A 324 22.68 1.34 2.39
CA VAL A 324 22.40 -0.11 2.29
C VAL A 324 21.18 -0.35 1.42
N ARG A 325 21.17 -1.43 0.63
CA ARG A 325 20.02 -1.83 -0.19
C ARG A 325 19.19 -2.90 0.51
N HIS A 326 17.92 -2.59 0.78
CA HIS A 326 16.91 -3.57 1.19
C HIS A 326 16.16 -4.11 -0.04
N GLN A 327 15.90 -5.42 -0.06
CA GLN A 327 14.91 -6.04 -0.94
C GLN A 327 13.83 -6.72 -0.10
N GLY A 328 12.59 -6.22 -0.20
CA GLY A 328 11.45 -6.77 0.53
C GLY A 328 10.50 -5.69 1.04
N SER A 329 9.68 -6.05 2.02
CA SER A 329 8.60 -5.18 2.53
C SER A 329 9.13 -3.83 3.01
N ARG A 330 8.36 -2.77 2.75
CA ARG A 330 8.59 -1.42 3.28
C ARG A 330 7.92 -1.18 4.64
N GLU A 331 7.15 -2.14 5.14
CA GLU A 331 6.60 -2.10 6.51
C GLU A 331 7.51 -2.78 7.54
N HIS A 332 8.51 -3.55 7.09
CA HIS A 332 9.43 -4.29 7.95
C HIS A 332 10.78 -4.49 7.26
N MET A 333 11.80 -3.79 7.77
CA MET A 333 13.13 -3.68 7.17
C MET A 333 14.19 -3.95 8.25
N PRO A 334 14.47 -5.23 8.59
CA PRO A 334 15.36 -5.59 9.71
C PRO A 334 16.77 -5.01 9.58
N VAL A 335 17.27 -4.88 8.35
CA VAL A 335 18.55 -4.24 8.03
C VAL A 335 18.70 -2.81 8.60
N VAL A 336 17.59 -2.09 8.85
CA VAL A 336 17.63 -0.78 9.54
C VAL A 336 18.14 -0.94 10.98
N HIS A 337 17.68 -1.98 11.69
CA HIS A 337 18.13 -2.25 13.06
C HIS A 337 19.62 -2.61 13.06
N GLU A 338 20.04 -3.55 12.21
CA GLU A 338 21.44 -3.98 12.07
C GLU A 338 22.37 -2.81 11.74
N LEU A 339 21.95 -1.91 10.85
CA LEU A 339 22.72 -0.75 10.45
C LEU A 339 22.97 0.23 11.62
N TYR A 340 21.99 0.42 12.51
CA TYR A 340 22.11 1.26 13.70
C TYR A 340 22.76 0.56 14.91
N ALA A 341 22.54 -0.75 15.08
CA ALA A 341 22.93 -1.51 16.27
C ALA A 341 24.30 -2.19 16.15
N GLU A 342 24.70 -2.57 14.93
CA GLU A 342 25.92 -3.35 14.67
C GLU A 342 26.90 -2.57 13.79
N TRP A 343 26.47 -2.14 12.59
CA TRP A 343 27.38 -1.48 11.64
C TRP A 343 27.84 -0.11 12.12
N LEU A 344 26.91 0.79 12.48
CA LEU A 344 27.26 2.16 12.87
C LEU A 344 28.23 2.20 14.06
N PRO A 345 28.03 1.46 15.17
CA PRO A 345 29.01 1.40 16.26
C PRO A 345 30.37 0.81 15.86
N ALA A 346 30.39 -0.21 14.99
CA ALA A 346 31.63 -0.86 14.55
C ALA A 346 32.42 -0.03 13.51
N SER A 347 31.73 0.80 12.73
CA SER A 347 32.33 1.60 11.66
C SER A 347 33.19 2.78 12.14
N GLY A 348 32.93 3.27 13.36
CA GLY A 348 33.50 4.52 13.88
C GLY A 348 32.87 5.80 13.29
N GLU A 349 31.92 5.67 12.37
CA GLU A 349 31.23 6.79 11.71
C GLU A 349 30.30 7.55 12.67
N ARG A 350 29.97 8.78 12.30
CA ARG A 350 29.07 9.66 13.07
C ARG A 350 27.94 10.16 12.22
N LEU A 351 26.73 10.16 12.78
CA LEU A 351 25.55 10.70 12.11
C LEU A 351 25.59 12.23 12.04
N ARG A 352 25.16 12.78 10.90
CA ARG A 352 24.88 14.21 10.73
C ARG A 352 23.51 14.55 11.30
N ASP A 353 23.28 15.83 11.60
CA ASP A 353 21.96 16.37 11.97
C ASP A 353 21.01 16.43 10.75
N PHE A 354 20.64 15.26 10.23
CA PHE A 354 19.57 15.05 9.26
C PHE A 354 19.00 13.63 9.45
N PRO A 355 17.67 13.43 9.39
CA PRO A 355 17.05 12.12 9.53
C PRO A 355 17.48 11.11 8.43
N PRO A 356 17.41 9.80 8.70
CA PRO A 356 17.60 8.77 7.67
C PRO A 356 16.53 8.88 6.58
N PHE A 357 16.93 8.61 5.33
CA PHE A 357 16.02 8.70 4.19
C PHE A 357 16.08 7.47 3.27
N PHE A 358 14.93 7.10 2.74
CA PHE A 358 14.64 5.80 2.14
C PHE A 358 14.22 6.01 0.68
N HIS A 359 15.12 5.78 -0.27
CA HIS A 359 14.86 5.91 -1.70
C HIS A 359 14.15 4.66 -2.22
N TYR A 360 12.86 4.80 -2.53
CA TYR A 360 12.02 3.74 -3.06
C TYR A 360 12.26 3.57 -4.58
N LEU A 361 13.33 2.83 -4.92
CA LEU A 361 13.83 2.66 -6.30
C LEU A 361 12.75 2.20 -7.30
N ASN A 362 11.89 1.26 -6.89
CA ASN A 362 10.72 0.84 -7.66
C ASN A 362 9.41 1.13 -6.90
N VAL A 363 8.64 2.07 -7.44
CA VAL A 363 7.30 2.44 -6.95
C VAL A 363 6.27 2.17 -8.02
N GLY A 364 5.18 1.51 -7.64
CA GLY A 364 4.08 1.15 -8.54
C GLY A 364 3.17 0.09 -7.90
N PRO A 365 1.98 -0.12 -8.47
CA PRO A 365 1.04 -1.15 -8.02
C PRO A 365 1.44 -2.57 -8.45
N ASP A 366 2.28 -2.66 -9.48
CA ASP A 366 2.71 -3.88 -10.15
C ASP A 366 3.90 -4.57 -9.45
N VAL A 367 4.68 -3.80 -8.69
CA VAL A 367 5.80 -4.29 -7.88
C VAL A 367 5.27 -5.13 -6.71
N ALA A 368 5.64 -6.41 -6.64
CA ALA A 368 5.31 -7.27 -5.51
C ALA A 368 6.14 -6.94 -4.27
N GLU A 369 5.63 -7.27 -3.08
CA GLU A 369 6.24 -6.90 -1.79
C GLU A 369 7.66 -7.50 -1.58
N HIS A 370 8.03 -8.55 -2.32
CA HIS A 370 9.36 -9.15 -2.32
C HIS A 370 10.32 -8.58 -3.39
N GLU A 371 9.80 -7.80 -4.34
CA GLU A 371 10.57 -7.12 -5.40
C GLU A 371 10.87 -5.67 -5.03
N MET A 372 10.24 -5.13 -3.99
CA MET A 372 10.43 -3.76 -3.54
C MET A 372 11.88 -3.54 -3.11
N LEU A 373 12.61 -2.79 -3.93
CA LEU A 373 13.96 -2.32 -3.65
C LEU A 373 13.90 -0.96 -2.97
N THR A 374 14.67 -0.80 -1.90
CA THR A 374 14.79 0.50 -1.20
C THR A 374 16.25 0.71 -0.80
N ASP A 375 16.85 1.80 -1.25
CA ASP A 375 18.15 2.23 -0.74
C ASP A 375 17.93 3.10 0.49
N ILE A 376 18.52 2.68 1.61
CA ILE A 376 18.41 3.31 2.92
C ILE A 376 19.69 4.09 3.15
N TYR A 377 19.57 5.40 3.38
CA TYR A 377 20.69 6.32 3.56
C TYR A 377 20.73 6.82 5.00
N LEU A 378 21.85 6.63 5.69
CA LEU A 378 22.20 7.35 6.92
C LEU A 378 23.11 8.53 6.58
N PRO A 379 22.68 9.79 6.83
CA PRO A 379 23.54 10.96 6.69
C PRO A 379 24.72 10.90 7.66
N LEU A 380 25.94 11.00 7.15
CA LEU A 380 27.16 10.98 7.95
C LEU A 380 27.78 12.38 8.07
N GLN A 381 28.63 12.53 9.08
CA GLN A 381 29.57 13.65 9.16
C GLN A 381 30.64 13.50 8.05
N GLY A 382 31.07 14.65 7.52
CA GLY A 382 32.12 14.75 6.51
C GLY A 382 33.49 14.98 7.13
#